data_AF-A0A3M3X171-F1
#
_entry.id   AF-A0A3M3X171-F1
#
_cell.length_a   1.000
_cell.length_b   1.000
_cell.length_c   1.000
_cell.angle_alpha   90.00
_cell.angle_beta   90.00
_cell.angle_gamma   90.00
#
_symmetry.space_group_name_H-M   'P 1'
#
loop_
_entity.id
_entity.type
_entity.pdbx_description
1 polymer ?
#
loop_
_entity_poly.entity_id
_entity_poly.type
_entity_poly.pdbx_seq_one_letter_code
_entity_poly.pdbx_strand_id
1 'polypeptide(L)'
;MELNIDNLKKSKAFTARPIAKTIEWGDKKLTCFVRPLSYHTAVGDIATHRGADPLACRIAASICDANGKAVFTVADITGEADPEKGALDPDLTNLLLIAIGEVQNLGKTKASKT
;
A
#
# COMPACT_ATOMS: atom_id res chain seq x y z
N MET A 1 30.87 8.09 -5.42
CA MET A 1 30.47 6.67 -5.25
C MET A 1 29.93 6.20 -6.58
N GLU A 2 30.42 5.07 -7.11
CA GLU A 2 29.88 4.51 -8.36
C GLU A 2 28.54 3.83 -8.11
N LEU A 3 27.62 3.96 -9.08
CA LEU A 3 26.29 3.37 -9.04
C LEU A 3 26.37 1.85 -9.28
N ASN A 4 26.51 1.08 -8.20
CA ASN A 4 26.46 -0.38 -8.23
C ASN A 4 25.70 -0.94 -7.02
N ILE A 5 25.26 -2.20 -7.13
CA ILE A 5 24.40 -2.85 -6.13
C ILE A 5 25.06 -2.91 -4.75
N ASP A 6 26.35 -3.22 -4.67
CA ASP A 6 27.08 -3.33 -3.41
C ASP A 6 27.16 -1.99 -2.67
N ASN A 7 27.38 -0.91 -3.40
CA ASN A 7 27.37 0.44 -2.85
C ASN A 7 25.96 0.87 -2.42
N LEU A 8 24.92 0.55 -3.20
CA LEU A 8 23.53 0.87 -2.87
C LEU A 8 23.02 0.10 -1.63
N LYS A 9 23.44 -1.15 -1.44
CA LYS A 9 23.17 -1.93 -0.23
C LYS A 9 23.77 -1.28 1.01
N LYS A 10 25.01 -0.80 0.93
CA LYS A 10 25.71 -0.10 2.03
C LYS A 10 25.05 1.24 2.36
N SER A 11 24.55 1.94 1.35
CA SER A 11 23.88 3.24 1.52
C SER A 11 22.41 3.13 1.93
N LYS A 12 21.88 1.94 2.21
CA LYS A 12 20.46 1.71 2.53
C LYS A 12 19.50 2.32 1.50
N ALA A 13 19.90 2.28 0.23
CA ALA A 13 19.12 2.87 -0.87
C ALA A 13 17.87 2.06 -1.23
N PHE A 14 17.77 0.81 -0.77
CA PHE A 14 16.58 -0.02 -0.91
C PHE A 14 15.58 0.30 0.20
N THR A 15 14.30 0.27 -0.13
CA THR A 15 13.24 0.83 0.71
C THR A 15 13.09 0.12 2.05
N ALA A 16 12.67 0.92 3.03
CA ALA A 16 12.50 0.48 4.41
C ALA A 16 11.42 -0.62 4.54
N ARG A 17 11.51 -1.38 5.63
CA ARG A 17 10.52 -2.41 5.97
C ARG A 17 9.11 -1.81 6.03
N PRO A 18 8.07 -2.61 5.75
CA PRO A 18 6.69 -2.19 5.93
C PRO A 18 6.42 -1.60 7.31
N ILE A 19 5.61 -0.54 7.36
CA ILE A 19 5.24 0.15 8.61
C ILE A 19 3.93 -0.44 9.12
N ALA A 20 3.94 -0.94 10.36
CA ALA A 20 2.73 -1.44 11.01
C ALA A 20 1.77 -0.29 11.34
N LYS A 21 0.50 -0.48 11.01
CA LYS A 21 -0.60 0.43 11.29
C LYS A 21 -1.74 -0.37 11.91
N THR A 22 -2.31 0.18 12.97
CA THR A 22 -3.53 -0.37 13.57
C THR A 22 -4.72 0.39 13.00
N ILE A 23 -5.69 -0.33 12.46
CA ILE A 23 -6.97 0.21 11.99
C ILE A 23 -8.10 -0.39 12.84
N GLU A 24 -9.13 0.41 13.09
CA GLU A 24 -10.32 0.01 13.83
C GLU A 24 -11.47 -0.10 12.83
N TRP A 25 -11.99 -1.30 12.63
CA TRP A 25 -13.07 -1.60 11.68
C TRP A 25 -14.23 -2.26 12.42
N GLY A 26 -15.34 -1.51 12.56
CA GLY A 26 -16.41 -1.87 13.48
C GLY A 26 -15.86 -2.06 14.90
N ASP A 27 -16.10 -3.24 15.49
CA ASP A 27 -15.60 -3.60 16.83
C ASP A 27 -14.21 -4.27 16.80
N LYS A 28 -13.59 -4.41 15.63
CA LYS A 28 -12.33 -5.16 15.46
C LYS A 28 -11.13 -4.21 15.31
N LYS A 29 -10.04 -4.55 16.01
CA LYS A 29 -8.72 -3.93 15.81
C LYS A 29 -7.86 -4.82 14.94
N LEU A 30 -7.46 -4.32 13.78
CA LEU A 30 -6.64 -5.05 12.80
C LEU A 30 -5.27 -4.37 12.69
N THR A 31 -4.21 -5.16 12.58
CA THR A 31 -2.88 -4.67 12.26
C THR A 31 -2.59 -4.93 10.79
N CYS A 32 -2.38 -3.88 10.00
CA CYS A 32 -1.94 -3.96 8.62
C CYS A 32 -0.51 -3.42 8.50
N PHE A 33 0.26 -3.93 7.52
CA PHE A 33 1.56 -3.37 7.21
C PHE A 33 1.50 -2.64 5.87
N VAL A 34 2.02 -1.42 5.85
CA VAL A 34 1.96 -0.55 4.69
C VAL A 34 3.37 -0.30 4.17
N ARG A 35 3.57 -0.51 2.87
CA ARG A 35 4.81 -0.20 2.18
C ARG A 35 4.98 1.32 2.09
N PRO A 36 6.13 1.87 2.52
CA PRO A 36 6.52 3.24 2.20
C PRO A 36 6.56 3.44 0.68
N LEU A 37 6.50 4.70 0.25
CA LEU A 37 6.60 5.05 -1.17
C LEU A 37 7.89 4.45 -1.75
N SER A 38 7.74 3.61 -2.77
CA SER A 38 8.81 2.80 -3.33
C SER A 38 8.57 2.56 -4.83
N TYR A 39 9.54 1.97 -5.51
CA TYR A 39 9.34 1.52 -6.89
C TYR A 39 8.16 0.53 -6.99
N HIS A 40 7.94 -0.31 -5.97
CA HIS A 40 6.84 -1.29 -5.97
C HIS A 40 5.47 -0.61 -5.96
N THR A 41 5.29 0.43 -5.13
CA THR A 41 4.04 1.20 -5.10
C THR A 41 3.84 2.01 -6.37
N ALA A 42 4.92 2.57 -6.94
CA ALA A 42 4.86 3.31 -8.20
C ALA A 42 4.47 2.40 -9.40
N VAL A 43 4.95 1.16 -9.44
CA VAL A 43 4.52 0.18 -10.45
C VAL A 43 3.04 -0.14 -10.30
N GLY A 44 2.53 -0.27 -9.07
CA GLY A 44 1.11 -0.41 -8.80
C GLY A 44 0.28 0.75 -9.36
N ASP A 45 0.73 1.99 -9.13
CA ASP A 45 0.08 3.19 -9.65
C ASP A 45 0.12 3.26 -11.19
N ILE A 46 1.19 2.77 -11.83
CA ILE A 46 1.27 2.70 -13.31
C ILE A 46 0.34 1.62 -13.86
N ALA A 47 0.19 0.48 -13.17
CA ALA A 47 -0.69 -0.60 -13.61
C ALA A 47 -2.17 -0.15 -13.73
N THR A 48 -2.59 0.84 -12.94
CA THR A 48 -3.92 1.47 -13.04
C THR A 48 -4.20 2.07 -14.43
N HIS A 49 -3.17 2.59 -15.10
CA HIS A 49 -3.30 3.16 -16.44
C HIS A 49 -3.58 2.12 -17.52
N ARG A 50 -3.53 0.81 -17.18
CA ARG A 50 -3.83 -0.30 -18.10
C ARG A 50 -5.28 -0.81 -17.98
N GLY A 51 -6.17 -0.02 -17.35
CA GLY A 51 -7.60 -0.33 -17.25
C GLY A 51 -8.00 -1.15 -16.02
N ALA A 52 -7.08 -1.38 -15.09
CA ALA A 52 -7.38 -1.98 -13.79
C ALA A 52 -7.87 -0.91 -12.79
N ASP A 53 -8.70 -1.31 -11.82
CA ASP A 53 -9.26 -0.37 -10.85
C ASP A 53 -8.13 0.34 -10.07
N PRO A 54 -8.10 1.69 -10.09
CA PRO A 54 -6.98 2.44 -9.56
C PRO A 54 -6.82 2.33 -8.05
N LEU A 55 -7.94 2.19 -7.31
CA LEU A 55 -7.91 2.09 -5.86
C LEU A 55 -7.48 0.70 -5.42
N ALA A 56 -8.00 -0.35 -6.07
CA ALA A 56 -7.65 -1.74 -5.80
C ALA A 56 -6.16 -2.01 -6.10
N CYS A 57 -5.64 -1.50 -7.22
CA CYS A 57 -4.20 -1.59 -7.52
C CYS A 57 -3.35 -0.92 -6.45
N ARG A 58 -3.74 0.28 -6.01
CA ARG A 58 -3.01 1.02 -4.98
C ARG A 58 -2.99 0.27 -3.65
N ILE A 59 -4.13 -0.29 -3.24
CA ILE A 59 -4.25 -1.09 -2.01
C ILE A 59 -3.39 -2.37 -2.13
N ALA A 60 -3.52 -3.14 -3.22
CA ALA A 60 -2.76 -4.38 -3.41
C ALA A 60 -1.23 -4.13 -3.42
N ALA A 61 -0.78 -3.04 -4.05
CA ALA A 61 0.64 -2.68 -4.10
C ALA A 61 1.16 -2.14 -2.75
N SER A 62 0.30 -1.55 -1.92
CA SER A 62 0.73 -0.87 -0.69
C SER A 62 0.57 -1.73 0.56
N ILE A 63 -0.46 -2.58 0.64
CA ILE A 63 -0.72 -3.41 1.81
C ILE A 63 0.02 -4.74 1.71
N CYS A 64 0.70 -5.10 2.78
CA CYS A 64 1.49 -6.31 2.88
C CYS A 64 1.51 -6.91 4.28
N ASP A 65 2.11 -8.07 4.40
CA ASP A 65 2.44 -8.67 5.69
C ASP A 65 3.75 -8.11 6.27
N ALA A 66 4.14 -8.58 7.45
CA ALA A 66 5.37 -8.18 8.11
C ALA A 66 6.65 -8.49 7.30
N ASN A 67 6.58 -9.44 6.36
CA ASN A 67 7.69 -9.83 5.49
C ASN A 67 7.69 -9.05 4.16
N GLY A 68 6.67 -8.21 3.92
CA GLY A 68 6.51 -7.46 2.68
C GLY A 68 5.89 -8.26 1.54
N LYS A 69 5.21 -9.37 1.80
CA LYS A 69 4.37 -10.09 0.81
C LYS A 69 3.01 -9.41 0.71
N ALA A 70 2.49 -9.23 -0.51
CA ALA A 70 1.17 -8.64 -0.73
C ALA A 70 0.07 -9.49 -0.05
N VAL A 71 -0.84 -8.83 0.65
CA VAL A 71 -1.97 -9.48 1.35
C VAL A 71 -3.17 -9.65 0.42
N PHE A 72 -3.36 -8.70 -0.50
CA PHE A 72 -4.48 -8.67 -1.43
C PHE A 72 -3.98 -8.72 -2.87
N THR A 73 -4.73 -9.38 -3.74
CA THR A 73 -4.70 -9.12 -5.18
C THR A 73 -5.73 -8.04 -5.53
N VAL A 74 -5.64 -7.49 -6.75
CA VAL A 74 -6.64 -6.53 -7.25
C VAL A 74 -8.04 -7.19 -7.27
N ALA A 75 -8.10 -8.44 -7.73
CA ALA A 75 -9.33 -9.22 -7.81
C ALA A 75 -9.96 -9.51 -6.43
N ASP A 76 -9.15 -9.64 -5.38
CA ASP A 76 -9.65 -9.80 -4.00
C ASP A 76 -10.39 -8.55 -3.50
N ILE A 77 -9.99 -7.38 -4.00
CA ILE A 77 -10.53 -6.10 -3.55
C ILE A 77 -11.78 -5.75 -4.37
N THR A 78 -11.75 -5.98 -5.68
CA THR A 78 -12.89 -5.77 -6.59
C THR A 78 -13.98 -6.84 -6.44
N GLY A 79 -13.65 -7.99 -5.84
CA GLY A 79 -14.57 -9.13 -5.70
C GLY A 79 -14.60 -10.05 -6.91
N GLU A 80 -13.74 -9.83 -7.90
CA GLU A 80 -13.62 -10.67 -9.09
C GLU A 80 -12.95 -12.01 -8.80
N ALA A 81 -12.21 -12.11 -7.68
CA ALA A 81 -11.54 -13.35 -7.28
C ALA A 81 -12.53 -14.43 -6.80
N ASP A 82 -13.65 -14.02 -6.20
CA ASP A 82 -14.68 -14.90 -5.66
C ASP A 82 -16.05 -14.17 -5.67
N PRO A 83 -16.94 -14.52 -6.61
CA PRO A 83 -18.25 -13.89 -6.74
C PRO A 83 -19.18 -14.06 -5.53
N GLU A 84 -18.98 -15.10 -4.71
CA GLU A 84 -19.79 -15.30 -3.49
C GLU A 84 -19.30 -14.43 -2.32
N LYS A 85 -17.99 -14.12 -2.30
CA LYS A 85 -17.38 -13.22 -1.32
C LYS A 85 -17.65 -11.74 -1.63
N GLY A 86 -17.69 -11.38 -2.91
CA GLY A 86 -17.90 -10.02 -3.37
C GLY A 86 -16.73 -9.08 -3.07
N ALA A 87 -16.95 -7.77 -3.30
CA ALA A 87 -15.94 -6.74 -3.11
C ALA A 87 -15.58 -6.51 -1.63
N LEU A 88 -14.42 -5.91 -1.39
CA LEU A 88 -14.00 -5.54 -0.04
C LEU A 88 -14.97 -4.53 0.58
N ASP A 89 -15.21 -4.66 1.88
CA ASP A 89 -16.07 -3.76 2.64
C ASP A 89 -15.67 -2.28 2.42
N PRO A 90 -16.65 -1.37 2.19
CA PRO A 90 -16.35 0.01 1.84
C PRO A 90 -15.66 0.78 2.97
N ASP A 91 -16.02 0.53 4.24
CA ASP A 91 -15.39 1.16 5.39
C ASP A 91 -13.94 0.66 5.55
N LEU A 92 -13.73 -0.65 5.41
CA LEU A 92 -12.39 -1.24 5.44
C LEU A 92 -11.52 -0.70 4.30
N THR A 93 -12.07 -0.58 3.09
CA THR A 93 -11.37 -0.02 1.93
C THR A 93 -10.90 1.40 2.21
N ASN A 94 -11.75 2.24 2.79
CA ASN A 94 -11.41 3.61 3.16
C ASN A 94 -10.31 3.66 4.25
N LEU A 95 -10.42 2.83 5.29
CA LEU A 95 -9.42 2.74 6.36
C LEU A 95 -8.04 2.35 5.82
N LEU A 96 -7.99 1.41 4.88
CA LEU A 96 -6.73 1.01 4.23
C LEU A 96 -6.13 2.17 3.41
N LEU A 97 -6.94 2.90 2.65
CA LEU A 97 -6.49 4.06 1.88
C LEU A 97 -5.95 5.17 2.78
N ILE A 98 -6.57 5.42 3.93
CA ILE A 98 -6.09 6.37 4.94
C ILE A 98 -4.73 5.93 5.48
N ALA A 99 -4.59 4.66 5.89
CA ALA A 99 -3.33 4.12 6.40
C ALA A 99 -2.21 4.20 5.35
N ILE A 100 -2.52 3.95 4.07
CA ILE A 100 -1.63 4.15 2.93
C ILE A 100 -1.20 5.60 2.81
N GLY A 101 -2.16 6.53 2.84
CA GLY A 101 -1.90 7.96 2.77
C GLY A 101 -1.00 8.46 3.90
N GLU A 102 -1.20 7.99 5.13
CA GLU A 102 -0.37 8.35 6.29
C GLU A 102 1.07 7.88 6.13
N VAL A 103 1.26 6.65 5.63
CA VAL A 103 2.60 6.08 5.47
C VAL A 103 3.34 6.67 4.26
N GLN A 104 2.65 6.91 3.16
CA GLN A 104 3.26 7.39 1.91
C GLN A 104 3.38 8.91 1.84
N ASN A 105 2.63 9.66 2.64
CA ASN A 105 2.78 11.12 2.75
C ASN A 105 3.63 11.55 3.97
N LEU A 106 4.26 10.62 4.70
CA LEU A 106 5.29 10.93 5.70
C LEU A 106 6.43 11.71 5.04
N GLY A 107 6.38 13.04 5.12
CA GLY A 107 7.38 13.95 4.55
C GLY A 107 6.81 15.04 3.63
N LYS A 108 5.56 14.94 3.16
CA LYS A 108 4.88 16.09 2.55
C LYS A 108 4.30 16.94 3.66
N THR A 109 4.91 18.11 3.90
CA THR A 109 4.28 19.17 4.71
C THR A 109 2.87 19.37 4.17
N LYS A 110 1.84 19.17 5.01
CA LYS A 110 0.49 19.63 4.68
C LYS A 110 0.65 21.11 4.33
N ALA A 111 0.35 21.49 3.09
CA ALA A 111 0.28 22.90 2.74
C ALA A 111 -0.73 23.52 3.72
N SER A 112 -0.27 24.48 4.53
CA SER A 112 -1.14 25.23 5.42
C SER A 112 -2.22 25.87 4.54
N LYS A 113 -3.49 25.57 4.80
CA LYS A 113 -4.58 26.34 4.19
C LYS A 113 -4.44 27.76 4.71
N THR A 114 -4.16 28.71 3.82
CA THR A 114 -4.28 30.15 4.06
C THR A 114 -5.71 30.57 3.84
#